data_AF-A0A0A9FSG5-F1
#
_entry.id   AF-A0A0A9FSG5-F1
#
_cell.length_a   1.000
_cell.length_b   1.000
_cell.length_c   1.000
_cell.angle_alpha   90.00
_cell.angle_beta   90.00
_cell.angle_gamma   90.00
#
_symmetry.space_group_name_H-M   'P 1'
#
loop_
_entity.id
_entity.type
_entity.pdbx_description
1 polymer ?
#
loop_
_entity_poly.entity_id
_entity_poly.type
_entity_poly.pdbx_seq_one_letter_code
_entity_poly.pdbx_strand_id
1 'polypeptide(L)'
;MHVRMGDKACEMVVVGFEEYMELAGNLRRRFPDLKNIWLSTEMQEVIDKTKLYPDWNFYFTNVPRQGSNMTMATYESSLGRETSTNYPLVNFMMAIEADFFIGALGSTWCYLIDGMRNTGGKVMSGYLSVNKDRFW
;
A
#
# COMPACT_ATOMS: atom_id res chain seq x y z
N MET A 1 3.32 -0.99 -3.56
CA MET A 1 1.85 -1.00 -3.46
C MET A 1 1.47 -0.69 -2.02
N HIS A 2 0.60 0.30 -1.79
CA HIS A 2 0.07 0.59 -0.46
C HIS A 2 -1.44 0.35 -0.46
N VAL A 3 -1.87 -0.67 0.30
CA VAL A 3 -3.26 -1.08 0.41
C VAL A 3 -3.78 -0.62 1.76
N ARG A 4 -4.61 0.42 1.73
CA ARG A 4 -5.25 0.97 2.92
C ARG A 4 -6.68 0.43 3.01
N MET A 5 -6.92 -0.41 4.01
CA MET A 5 -8.23 -0.97 4.36
C MET A 5 -8.48 -0.74 5.86
N GLY A 6 -9.74 -0.81 6.31
CA GLY A 6 -10.13 -0.66 7.71
C GLY A 6 -11.17 0.44 7.95
N ASP A 7 -11.01 1.18 9.05
CA ASP A 7 -11.89 2.27 9.50
C ASP A 7 -11.95 3.49 8.56
N LYS A 8 -11.05 3.55 7.56
CA LYS A 8 -10.94 4.64 6.58
C LYS A 8 -12.08 4.70 5.55
N ALA A 9 -13.06 3.80 5.63
CA ALA A 9 -14.29 3.85 4.82
C ALA A 9 -15.11 5.14 5.03
N CYS A 10 -14.90 5.85 6.15
CA CYS A 10 -15.49 7.16 6.38
C CYS A 10 -14.80 8.30 5.60
N GLU A 11 -13.58 8.11 5.09
CA GLU A 11 -12.79 9.15 4.40
C GLU A 11 -12.69 8.93 2.88
N MET A 12 -12.82 7.69 2.42
CA MET A 12 -12.64 7.32 1.02
C MET A 12 -13.36 6.01 0.68
N VAL A 13 -13.66 5.79 -0.60
CA VAL A 13 -14.08 4.47 -1.09
C VAL A 13 -12.93 3.50 -0.81
N VAL A 14 -13.16 2.55 0.11
CA VAL A 14 -12.26 1.43 0.34
C VAL A 14 -12.48 0.44 -0.78
N VAL A 15 -11.39 0.09 -1.45
CA VAL A 15 -11.38 -0.85 -2.57
C VAL A 15 -10.68 -2.12 -2.11
N GLY A 16 -11.14 -3.27 -2.59
CA GLY A 16 -10.53 -4.58 -2.33
C GLY A 16 -9.08 -4.65 -2.78
N PHE A 17 -8.38 -5.70 -2.35
CA PHE A 17 -6.98 -5.91 -2.73
C PHE A 17 -6.88 -6.33 -4.20
N GLU A 18 -7.93 -6.96 -4.68
CA GLU A 18 -8.13 -7.48 -6.02
C GLU A 18 -7.97 -6.40 -7.09
N GLU A 19 -8.49 -5.19 -6.84
CA GLU A 19 -8.41 -4.05 -7.75
C GLU A 19 -7.00 -3.45 -7.80
N TYR A 20 -6.25 -3.47 -6.68
CA TYR A 20 -4.83 -3.11 -6.72
C TYR A 20 -4.04 -4.11 -7.57
N MET A 21 -4.39 -5.40 -7.49
CA MET A 21 -3.78 -6.44 -8.30
C MET A 21 -4.16 -6.37 -9.77
N GLU A 22 -5.37 -5.89 -10.11
CA GLU A 22 -5.74 -5.59 -11.50
C GLU A 22 -4.82 -4.50 -12.10
N LEU A 23 -4.58 -3.41 -11.35
CA LEU A 23 -3.65 -2.37 -11.76
C LEU A 23 -2.21 -2.90 -11.92
N ALA A 24 -1.76 -3.77 -11.00
CA ALA A 24 -0.46 -4.44 -11.10
C ALA A 24 -0.38 -5.34 -12.35
N GLY A 25 -1.44 -6.08 -12.65
CA GLY A 25 -1.55 -6.90 -13.86
C GLY A 25 -1.47 -6.05 -15.14
N ASN A 26 -2.09 -4.87 -15.14
CA ASN A 26 -2.03 -3.93 -16.26
C ASN A 26 -0.60 -3.42 -16.50
N LEU A 27 0.15 -3.15 -15.43
CA LEU A 27 1.57 -2.81 -15.53
C LEU A 27 2.38 -3.99 -16.06
N ARG A 28 2.20 -5.20 -15.54
CA ARG A 28 2.96 -6.38 -15.96
C ARG A 28 2.74 -6.74 -17.43
N ARG A 29 1.56 -6.46 -18.00
CA ARG A 29 1.31 -6.60 -19.44
C ARG A 29 2.23 -5.71 -20.30
N ARG A 30 2.65 -4.55 -19.77
CA ARG A 30 3.59 -3.64 -20.44
C ARG A 30 5.05 -3.88 -20.03
N PHE A 31 5.25 -4.37 -18.81
CA PHE A 31 6.55 -4.65 -18.20
C PHE A 31 6.58 -6.10 -17.69
N PRO A 32 6.78 -7.11 -18.55
CA PRO A 32 6.65 -8.52 -18.19
C PRO A 32 7.60 -9.00 -17.07
N ASP A 33 8.73 -8.32 -16.91
CA ASP A 33 9.73 -8.61 -15.87
C ASP A 33 9.35 -8.06 -14.48
N LEU A 34 8.29 -7.24 -14.39
CA LEU A 34 7.76 -6.73 -13.13
C LEU A 34 7.07 -7.86 -12.36
N LYS A 35 7.83 -8.53 -11.48
CA LYS A 35 7.38 -9.68 -10.68
C LYS A 35 7.35 -9.42 -9.18
N ASN A 36 7.97 -8.33 -8.73
CA ASN A 36 8.17 -8.05 -7.31
C ASN A 36 7.22 -6.94 -6.84
N ILE A 37 6.54 -7.16 -5.72
CA ILE A 37 5.68 -6.18 -5.08
C ILE A 37 6.14 -5.97 -3.64
N TRP A 38 6.59 -4.76 -3.33
CA TRP A 38 6.61 -4.29 -1.94
C TRP A 38 5.19 -3.88 -1.53
N LEU A 39 4.65 -4.58 -0.55
CA LEU A 39 3.28 -4.43 -0.05
C LEU A 39 3.28 -3.77 1.33
N SER A 40 2.77 -2.54 1.37
CA SER A 40 2.51 -1.81 2.61
C SER A 40 1.02 -1.90 2.94
N THR A 41 0.70 -2.46 4.11
CA THR A 41 -0.67 -2.56 4.62
C THR A 41 -0.65 -2.84 6.11
N GLU A 42 -1.63 -2.29 6.82
CA GLU A 42 -1.86 -2.56 8.24
C GLU A 42 -2.72 -3.82 8.44
N MET A 43 -3.38 -4.34 7.40
CA MET A 43 -4.40 -5.38 7.51
C MET A 43 -3.84 -6.79 7.25
N GLN A 44 -4.10 -7.71 8.17
CA GLN A 44 -3.67 -9.11 8.03
C GLN A 44 -4.35 -9.81 6.84
N GLU A 45 -5.63 -9.52 6.59
CA GLU A 45 -6.39 -10.09 5.47
C GLU A 45 -5.71 -9.85 4.11
N VAL A 46 -5.11 -8.68 3.92
CA VAL A 46 -4.42 -8.34 2.67
C VAL A 46 -3.19 -9.22 2.47
N ILE A 47 -2.44 -9.51 3.55
CA ILE A 47 -1.30 -10.43 3.50
C ILE A 47 -1.76 -11.84 3.17
N ASP A 48 -2.87 -12.31 3.75
CA ASP A 48 -3.37 -13.65 3.46
C ASP A 48 -3.83 -13.82 2.01
N LYS A 49 -4.42 -12.77 1.42
CA LYS A 49 -4.83 -12.76 0.02
C LYS A 49 -3.65 -12.79 -0.96
N THR A 50 -2.42 -12.45 -0.56
CA THR A 50 -1.26 -12.55 -1.48
C THR A 50 -1.02 -13.99 -1.94
N LYS A 51 -1.44 -14.99 -1.14
CA LYS A 51 -1.35 -16.42 -1.49
C LYS A 51 -2.16 -16.79 -2.73
N LEU A 52 -3.16 -15.98 -3.10
CA LEU A 52 -3.98 -16.17 -4.29
C LEU A 52 -3.25 -15.74 -5.59
N TYR A 53 -2.09 -15.11 -5.47
CA TYR A 53 -1.33 -14.55 -6.59
C TYR A 53 0.09 -15.14 -6.65
N PRO A 54 0.25 -16.46 -6.88
CA PRO A 54 1.54 -17.15 -6.79
C PRO A 54 2.56 -16.69 -7.84
N ASP A 55 2.12 -16.04 -8.92
CA ASP A 55 2.99 -15.52 -9.98
C ASP A 55 3.72 -14.22 -9.60
N TRP A 56 3.51 -13.70 -8.39
CA TRP A 56 4.11 -12.48 -7.86
C TRP A 56 4.93 -12.77 -6.61
N ASN A 57 6.09 -12.12 -6.51
CA ASN A 57 6.91 -12.13 -5.31
C ASN A 57 6.50 -10.97 -4.40
N PHE A 58 5.83 -11.27 -3.29
CA PHE A 58 5.42 -10.28 -2.31
C PHE A 58 6.47 -10.11 -1.21
N TYR A 59 6.80 -8.86 -0.93
CA TYR A 59 7.67 -8.45 0.17
C TYR A 59 6.91 -7.48 1.07
N PHE A 60 7.03 -7.67 2.38
CA PHE A 60 6.39 -6.81 3.37
C PHE A 60 7.12 -6.94 4.70
N THR A 61 6.94 -5.95 5.59
CA THR A 61 7.57 -5.95 6.92
C THR A 61 7.05 -7.09 7.80
N ASN A 62 7.91 -7.68 8.62
CA ASN A 62 7.49 -8.70 9.59
C ASN A 62 7.03 -8.03 10.90
N VAL A 63 5.81 -7.49 10.89
CA VAL A 63 5.17 -6.87 12.06
C VAL A 63 3.78 -7.48 12.30
N PRO A 64 3.29 -7.50 13.55
CA PRO A 64 1.89 -7.81 13.82
C PRO A 64 0.98 -6.86 13.01
N ARG A 65 -0.12 -7.38 12.49
CA ARG A 65 -1.08 -6.63 11.67
C ARG A 65 -2.46 -6.63 12.28
N GLN A 66 -3.22 -5.60 11.94
CA GLN A 66 -4.60 -5.43 12.35
C GLN A 66 -5.45 -6.62 11.88
N GLY A 67 -6.14 -7.25 12.82
CA GLY A 67 -7.22 -8.20 12.55
C GLY A 67 -8.56 -7.50 12.41
N SER A 68 -9.56 -8.18 11.83
CA SER A 68 -10.89 -7.62 11.55
C SER A 68 -11.64 -7.08 12.78
N ASN A 69 -11.29 -7.55 13.99
CA ASN A 69 -12.02 -7.25 15.22
C ASN A 69 -11.38 -6.16 16.10
N MET A 70 -10.33 -5.48 15.64
CA MET A 70 -9.66 -4.43 16.41
C MET A 70 -9.71 -3.07 15.70
N THR A 71 -9.77 -1.99 16.47
CA THR A 71 -9.68 -0.62 15.94
C THR A 71 -8.23 -0.28 15.59
N MET A 72 -8.05 0.68 14.68
CA MET A 72 -6.73 1.18 14.30
C MET A 72 -5.96 1.76 15.50
N ALA A 73 -6.65 2.47 16.39
CA ALA A 73 -6.05 3.03 17.60
C ALA A 73 -5.54 1.95 18.57
N THR A 74 -6.31 0.88 18.78
CA THR A 74 -5.89 -0.26 19.60
C THR A 74 -4.73 -0.99 18.95
N TYR A 75 -4.76 -1.17 17.63
CA TYR A 75 -3.67 -1.79 16.89
C TYR A 75 -2.36 -1.00 17.01
N GLU A 76 -2.36 0.31 16.72
CA GLU A 76 -1.15 1.16 16.88
C GLU A 76 -0.64 1.15 18.32
N SER A 77 -1.54 1.20 19.31
CA SER A 77 -1.15 1.14 20.72
C SER A 77 -0.47 -0.20 21.07
N SER A 78 -0.90 -1.30 20.45
CA SER A 78 -0.36 -2.64 20.69
C SER A 78 1.04 -2.86 20.11
N LEU A 79 1.42 -2.12 19.07
CA LEU A 79 2.74 -2.22 18.43
C LEU A 79 3.85 -1.58 19.28
N GLY A 80 3.51 -0.62 20.13
CA GLY A 80 4.47 0.23 20.81
C GLY A 80 5.09 1.29 19.88
N ARG A 81 5.62 2.35 20.49
CA ARG A 81 6.07 3.57 19.78
C ARG A 81 7.19 3.31 18.78
N GLU A 82 8.16 2.48 19.13
CA GLU A 82 9.30 2.17 18.26
C GLU A 82 8.83 1.47 16.98
N THR A 83 8.09 0.37 17.11
CA THR A 83 7.56 -0.38 15.96
C THR A 83 6.66 0.51 15.11
N SER A 84 5.69 1.19 15.73
CA SER A 84 4.74 2.10 15.08
C SER A 84 5.44 3.25 14.32
N THR A 85 6.67 3.61 14.69
CA THR A 85 7.48 4.62 13.96
C THR A 85 8.35 4.00 12.87
N ASN A 86 9.01 2.89 13.16
CA ASN A 86 10.01 2.30 12.27
C ASN A 86 9.39 1.60 11.07
N TYR A 87 8.28 0.88 11.23
CA TYR A 87 7.69 0.12 10.13
C TYR A 87 7.09 1.01 9.03
N PRO A 88 6.39 2.13 9.34
CA PRO A 88 5.92 3.05 8.29
C PRO A 88 7.09 3.75 7.62
N LEU A 89 8.18 4.04 8.34
CA LEU A 89 9.39 4.61 7.75
C LEU A 89 10.00 3.67 6.71
N VAL A 90 10.14 2.37 7.02
CA VAL A 90 10.61 1.37 6.03
C VAL A 90 9.67 1.32 4.83
N ASN A 91 8.35 1.26 5.07
CA ASN A 91 7.36 1.27 4.00
C ASN A 91 7.46 2.52 3.12
N PHE A 92 7.69 3.68 3.74
CA PHE A 92 7.87 4.94 3.05
C PHE A 92 9.13 4.93 2.17
N MET A 93 10.28 4.52 2.71
CA MET A 93 11.53 4.42 1.95
C MET A 93 11.40 3.47 0.75
N MET A 94 10.77 2.32 0.94
CA MET A 94 10.53 1.37 -0.16
C MET A 94 9.55 1.92 -1.19
N ALA A 95 8.54 2.68 -0.77
CA ALA A 95 7.55 3.26 -1.68
C ALA A 95 8.10 4.41 -2.53
N ILE A 96 8.94 5.28 -1.94
CA ILE A 96 9.60 6.34 -2.72
C ILE A 96 10.67 5.75 -3.65
N GLU A 97 11.25 4.60 -3.28
CA GLU A 97 12.27 3.95 -4.10
C GLU A 97 11.74 3.03 -5.22
N ALA A 98 10.48 2.60 -5.17
CA ALA A 98 9.91 1.69 -6.17
C ALA A 98 9.84 2.26 -7.60
N ASP A 99 9.92 1.39 -8.61
CA ASP A 99 9.77 1.77 -10.03
C ASP A 99 8.38 2.34 -10.33
N PHE A 100 7.34 1.70 -9.81
CA PHE A 100 5.94 2.12 -9.93
C PHE A 100 5.29 2.17 -8.56
N PHE A 101 4.27 3.01 -8.42
CA PHE A 101 3.47 3.05 -7.21
C PHE A 101 1.99 2.83 -7.51
N ILE A 102 1.38 1.93 -6.75
CA ILE A 102 -0.07 1.69 -6.76
C ILE A 102 -0.57 2.00 -5.35
N GLY A 103 -1.52 2.92 -5.26
CA GLY A 103 -2.09 3.38 -4.01
C GLY A 103 -3.49 3.92 -4.21
N ALA A 104 -4.02 4.55 -3.19
CA ALA A 104 -5.30 5.24 -3.26
C ALA A 104 -5.08 6.74 -3.01
N LEU A 105 -5.44 7.58 -3.99
CA LEU A 105 -5.32 9.04 -3.91
C LEU A 105 -6.10 9.61 -2.73
N GLY A 106 -7.17 8.95 -2.28
CA GLY A 106 -7.86 9.34 -1.04
C GLY A 106 -6.98 9.36 0.23
N SER A 107 -5.82 8.69 0.23
CA SER A 107 -4.96 8.58 1.40
C SER A 107 -3.93 9.71 1.49
N THR A 108 -3.92 10.47 2.59
CA THR A 108 -2.82 11.41 2.94
C THR A 108 -1.44 10.77 2.83
N TRP A 109 -1.32 9.50 3.22
CA TRP A 109 -0.08 8.73 3.11
C TRP A 109 0.39 8.56 1.66
N CYS A 110 -0.54 8.26 0.74
CA CYS A 110 -0.21 8.14 -0.68
C CYS A 110 0.19 9.48 -1.29
N TYR A 111 -0.48 10.58 -0.90
CA TYR A 111 -0.10 11.93 -1.34
C TYR A 111 1.32 12.31 -0.90
N LEU A 112 1.68 12.01 0.36
CA LEU A 112 3.04 12.22 0.86
C LEU A 112 4.07 11.42 0.04
N ILE A 113 3.79 10.14 -0.21
CA ILE A 113 4.67 9.28 -1.01
C ILE A 113 4.80 9.85 -2.43
N ASP A 114 3.71 10.24 -3.08
CA ASP A 114 3.74 10.75 -4.45
C ASP A 114 4.56 12.04 -4.57
N GLY A 115 4.36 13.00 -3.65
CA GLY A 115 5.16 14.22 -3.60
C GLY A 115 6.67 13.94 -3.43
N MET A 116 7.01 12.94 -2.63
CA MET A 116 8.39 12.56 -2.37
C MET A 116 9.01 11.78 -3.53
N ARG A 117 8.25 10.91 -4.20
CA ARG A 117 8.64 10.29 -5.47
C ARG A 117 8.96 11.35 -6.53
N ASN A 118 8.09 12.36 -6.67
CA ASN A 118 8.30 13.46 -7.61
C ASN A 118 9.60 14.22 -7.32
N THR A 119 9.92 14.44 -6.04
CA THR A 119 11.19 15.05 -5.61
C THR A 119 12.40 14.15 -5.92
N GLY A 120 12.26 12.83 -5.79
CA GLY A 120 13.29 11.83 -6.10
C GLY A 120 13.48 11.53 -7.59
N GLY A 121 13.00 12.39 -8.50
CA GLY A 121 13.14 12.21 -9.95
C GLY A 121 12.17 11.21 -10.58
N LYS A 122 11.16 10.75 -9.83
CA LYS A 122 10.15 9.76 -10.27
C LYS A 122 8.85 10.40 -10.76
N VAL A 123 8.92 11.65 -11.22
CA VAL A 123 7.76 12.40 -11.73
C VAL A 123 7.07 11.72 -12.93
N MET A 124 7.83 10.99 -13.75
CA MET A 124 7.30 10.21 -14.87
C MET A 124 7.10 8.73 -14.54
N SER A 125 7.45 8.30 -13.33
CA SER A 125 7.39 6.91 -12.89
C SER A 125 6.03 6.61 -12.29
N GLY A 126 5.14 6.10 -13.15
CA GLY A 126 3.69 6.03 -12.96
C GLY A 126 3.18 5.76 -11.54
N TYR A 127 2.27 6.64 -11.10
CA TYR A 127 1.33 6.41 -10.01
C TYR A 127 0.01 5.88 -10.59
N LEU A 128 -0.44 4.72 -10.14
CA LEU A 128 -1.76 4.19 -10.47
C LEU A 128 -2.65 4.23 -9.24
N SER A 129 -3.84 4.82 -9.38
CA SER A 129 -4.78 4.92 -8.28
C SER A 129 -5.94 3.94 -8.42
N VAL A 130 -6.33 3.29 -7.33
CA VAL A 130 -7.59 2.53 -7.26
C VAL A 130 -8.82 3.44 -7.09
N ASN A 131 -8.63 4.71 -6.73
CA ASN A 131 -9.71 5.67 -6.60
C ASN A 131 -9.32 7.07 -7.12
N LYS A 132 -10.30 7.87 -7.55
CA LYS A 132 -10.02 9.14 -8.22
C LYS A 132 -9.62 10.26 -7.25
N ASP A 133 -10.17 10.30 -6.03
CA ASP A 133 -9.77 11.22 -4.96
C ASP A 133 -10.56 10.94 -3.66
N ARG A 134 -10.35 11.73 -2.60
CA ARG A 134 -11.27 11.85 -1.45
C ARG A 134 -12.65 12.32 -1.93
N PHE A 135 -13.71 11.92 -1.23
CA PHE A 135 -15.05 12.47 -1.48
C PHE A 135 -15.01 13.99 -1.32
N TRP A 136 -15.06 14.72 -2.42
CA TRP A 136 -15.36 16.14 -2.49
C TRP A 136 -16.58 16.35 -3.37
#